data_AF-A0A1N7KJ72-F1
#
_entry.id   AF-A0A1N7KJ72-F1
#
_cell.length_a   1.000
_cell.length_b   1.000
_cell.length_c   1.000
_cell.angle_alpha   90.00
_cell.angle_beta   90.00
_cell.angle_gamma   90.00
#
_symmetry.space_group_name_H-M   'P 1'
#
loop_
_entity.id
_entity.type
_entity.pdbx_description
1 polymer ?
#
loop_
_entity_poly.entity_id
_entity_poly.type
_entity_poly.pdbx_seq_one_letter_code
_entity_poly.pdbx_strand_id
1 'polypeptide(L)' 'MSKAKEIKKIPIEEVIEYFRSEGMELTKEEAELIMEFLYNLTLMVIKKYFDTDQK' A
#
# COMPACT_ATOMS: atom_id res chain seq x y z
N MET A 1 10.94 -18.28 12.15
CA MET A 1 9.75 -17.43 11.98
C MET A 1 10.19 -16.17 11.26
N SER A 2 10.08 -16.16 9.93
CA SER A 2 10.27 -14.96 9.12
C SER A 2 9.24 -13.92 9.60
N LYS A 3 9.68 -12.82 10.21
CA LYS A 3 8.79 -11.68 10.42
C LYS A 3 8.37 -11.25 9.01
N ALA A 4 7.11 -11.45 8.66
CA ALA A 4 6.54 -10.85 7.45
C ALA A 4 7.04 -9.41 7.41
N LYS A 5 7.72 -9.02 6.33
CA LYS A 5 8.18 -7.63 6.18
C LYS A 5 6.92 -6.77 6.13
N GLU A 6 6.53 -6.21 7.27
CA GLU A 6 5.36 -5.36 7.37
C GLU A 6 5.61 -4.11 6.52
N ILE A 7 4.78 -3.92 5.51
CA ILE A 7 4.83 -2.71 4.69
C ILE A 7 4.42 -1.56 5.60
N LYS A 8 5.32 -0.58 5.76
CA LYS A 8 5.01 0.65 6.48
C LYS A 8 3.92 1.40 5.70
N LYS A 9 2.74 1.51 6.28
CA LYS A 9 1.62 2.25 5.68
C LYS A 9 1.87 3.76 5.75
N ILE A 10 1.55 4.45 4.67
CA ILE A 10 1.48 5.90 4.55
C ILE A 10 0.17 6.37 5.20
N PRO A 11 0.19 7.45 6.02
CA PRO A 11 -1.01 8.10 6.53
C PRO A 11 -1.93 8.56 5.40
N ILE A 12 -3.24 8.44 5.59
CA ILE A 12 -4.22 8.75 4.55
C ILE A 12 -4.22 10.25 4.20
N GLU A 13 -3.92 11.10 5.17
CA GLU A 13 -3.82 12.54 4.98
C GLU A 13 -2.69 12.89 4.00
N GLU A 14 -1.52 12.25 4.13
CA GLU A 14 -0.39 12.41 3.20
C GLU A 14 -0.73 11.91 1.79
N VAL A 15 -1.51 10.83 1.70
CA VAL A 15 -1.99 10.29 0.41
C VAL A 15 -2.91 11.30 -0.28
N ILE A 16 -3.89 11.86 0.44
CA ILE A 16 -4.81 12.85 -0.12
C ILE A 16 -4.05 14.10 -0.60
N GLU A 17 -3.07 14.57 0.17
CA GLU A 17 -2.23 15.71 -0.22
C GLU A 17 -1.40 15.40 -1.47
N TYR A 18 -0.82 14.20 -1.56
CA TYR A 18 -0.09 13.75 -2.74
C TYR A 18 -0.97 13.79 -3.99
N PHE A 19 -2.15 13.14 -3.95
CA PHE A 19 -3.05 13.13 -5.11
C PHE A 19 -3.55 14.54 -5.46
N ARG A 20 -3.80 15.39 -4.48
CA ARG A 20 -4.16 16.80 -4.72
C ARG A 20 -3.05 17.55 -5.44
N SER A 21 -1.79 17.32 -5.08
CA SER A 21 -0.66 17.96 -5.75
C SER A 21 -0.49 17.52 -7.21
N GLU A 22 -0.94 16.31 -7.53
CA GLU A 22 -1.01 15.75 -8.89
C GLU A 22 -2.30 16.15 -9.64
N GLY A 23 -3.12 17.04 -9.08
CA GLY A 23 -4.35 17.54 -9.71
C GLY A 23 -5.57 16.62 -9.56
N MET A 24 -5.52 15.64 -8.67
CA MET A 24 -6.64 14.75 -8.34
C MET A 24 -7.21 15.04 -6.95
N GLU A 25 -8.48 15.43 -6.88
CA GLU A 25 -9.19 15.50 -5.61
C GLU A 25 -9.76 14.12 -5.26
N LEU A 26 -9.42 13.63 -4.06
CA LEU A 26 -9.95 12.39 -3.51
C LEU A 26 -10.65 12.68 -2.20
N THR A 27 -11.78 12.02 -1.99
CA THR A 27 -12.36 11.86 -0.67
C THR A 27 -11.50 10.93 0.19
N LYS A 28 -11.68 10.99 1.51
CA LYS A 28 -10.99 10.09 2.43
C LYS A 28 -11.29 8.62 2.14
N GLU A 29 -12.54 8.30 1.82
CA GLU A 29 -12.99 6.95 1.50
C GLU A 29 -12.33 6.41 0.22
N GLU A 30 -12.27 7.23 -0.84
CA GLU A 30 -11.57 6.85 -2.07
C GLU A 30 -10.07 6.62 -1.83
N ALA A 31 -9.41 7.48 -1.06
CA ALA A 31 -8.01 7.32 -0.70
C ALA A 31 -7.77 6.03 0.11
N GLU A 32 -8.63 5.70 1.06
CA GLU A 32 -8.56 4.46 1.83
C GLU A 32 -8.69 3.22 0.94
N LEU A 33 -9.68 3.20 0.04
CA LEU A 33 -9.91 2.08 -0.89
C LEU A 33 -8.74 1.88 -1.87
N ILE A 34 -8.23 2.98 -2.44
CA ILE A 34 -7.07 2.95 -3.34
C ILE A 34 -5.86 2.37 -2.60
N MET A 35 -5.57 2.87 -1.40
CA MET A 35 -4.39 2.42 -0.65
C MET A 35 -4.52 0.99 -0.17
N GLU A 36 -5.72 0.55 0.24
CA GLU A 36 -5.98 -0.86 0.58
C GLU A 36 -5.64 -1.78 -0.62
N PHE A 37 -6.12 -1.43 -1.81
CA PHE A 37 -5.84 -2.20 -3.02
C PHE A 37 -4.33 -2.23 -3.32
N LEU A 38 -3.64 -1.09 -3.25
CA LEU A 38 -2.20 -0.99 -3.53
C LEU A 38 -1.37 -1.79 -2.53
N TYR A 39 -1.72 -1.78 -1.24
CA TYR A 39 -1.03 -2.60 -0.24
C TYR A 39 -1.26 -4.10 -0.49
N ASN A 40 -2.48 -4.50 -0.83
CA ASN A 40 -2.80 -5.90 -1.15
C ASN A 40 -2.00 -6.40 -2.36
N LEU A 41 -1.92 -5.60 -3.43
CA LEU A 41 -1.08 -5.92 -4.58
C LEU A 41 0.39 -6.03 -4.20
N THR A 42 0.90 -5.10 -3.42
CA THR A 42 2.31 -5.09 -3.00
C THR A 42 2.64 -6.31 -2.15
N LEU A 43 1.79 -6.66 -1.19
CA LEU A 43 1.94 -7.88 -0.38
C LEU A 43 1.93 -9.14 -1.24
N MET A 44 1.06 -9.21 -2.25
CA MET A 44 1.01 -10.36 -3.16
C MET A 44 2.31 -10.52 -3.95
N VAL A 45 2.88 -9.41 -4.44
CA VAL A 45 4.18 -9.41 -5.16
C VAL A 45 5.31 -9.83 -4.22
N ILE A 46 5.36 -9.28 -3.01
CA ILE A 46 6.36 -9.66 -2.00
C ILE A 46 6.26 -11.16 -1.71
N LYS A 47 5.06 -11.67 -1.45
CA LYS A 47 4.84 -13.09 -1.16
C LYS A 47 5.28 -14.00 -2.31
N LYS A 48 5.01 -13.59 -3.55
CA LYS A 48 5.30 -14.41 -4.74
C LYS A 48 6.78 -14.45 -5.10
N TYR A 49 7.49 -13.34 -4.91
CA TYR A 49 8.86 -13.18 -5.47
C TYR A 49 9.95 -12.99 -4.41
N PHE A 50 9.59 -12.61 -3.19
CA PHE A 50 10.55 -12.22 -2.14
C PHE A 50 10.40 -13.03 -0.84
N ASP A 51 9.38 -13.86 -0.72
CA ASP A 51 9.23 -14.79 0.41
C ASP A 51 10.08 -16.04 0.13
N THR A 52 11.31 -16.04 0.64
CA THR A 52 12.33 -17.08 0.43
C THR A 52 12.10 -18.36 1.25
N ASP A 53 10.96 -18.49 1.94
CA ASP A 53 10.60 -19.71 2.69
C ASP A 53 10.02 -20.83 1.79
N GLN A 54 10.19 -20.74 0.46
CA GLN A 54 10.00 -21.86 -0.48
C GLN A 54 11.35 -22.47 -0.90
N LYS A 55 12.02 -23.15 0.04
CA LYS A 55 13.02 -24.18 -0.24
C LYS A 55 12.83 -25.36 0.69
#